data_AF-U7QMQ5-F1
#
_entry.id   AF-U7QMQ5-F1
#
_cell.length_a   1.000
_cell.length_b   1.000
_cell.length_c   1.000
_cell.angle_alpha   90.00
_cell.angle_beta   90.00
_cell.angle_gamma   90.00
#
_symmetry.space_group_name_H-M   'P 1'
#
loop_
_entity.id
_entity.type
_entity.pdbx_description
1 polymer ?
#
loop_
_entity_poly.entity_id
_entity_poly.type
_entity_poly.pdbx_seq_one_letter_code
_entity_poly.pdbx_strand_id
1 'polypeptide(L)'
;MILLVYHDVLMSSQEANMPDPKVESTTTPTSVNVNTTPADPLTQAALEEQTTTTQFEEIKAKVLEVLAEFPAYVSGFFEEYQKPIITILLIIAAIVSLRVLFAVIDALNDIPLLAPTFELIGMGYSAWFIYRYLLRASNRQELSQEFQAFWEQISGKK
;
A
#
# COMPACT_ATOMS: atom_id res chain seq x y z
N MET A 1 -23.79 33.43 25.96
CA MET A 1 -22.76 32.39 25.73
C MET A 1 -22.63 32.18 24.24
N ILE A 2 -21.72 32.96 23.66
CA ILE A 2 -20.98 32.79 22.40
C ILE A 2 -21.79 32.30 21.18
N LEU A 3 -22.29 33.24 20.39
CA LEU A 3 -22.30 33.22 18.93
C LEU A 3 -22.49 34.67 18.48
N LEU A 4 -21.87 35.07 17.36
CA LEU A 4 -21.91 36.40 16.71
C LEU A 4 -20.78 37.40 17.03
N VAL A 5 -19.53 37.01 16.81
CA VAL A 5 -18.45 38.00 16.55
C VAL A 5 -17.66 37.57 15.32
N TYR A 6 -18.22 37.79 14.14
CA TYR A 6 -17.46 37.86 12.88
C TYR A 6 -18.22 38.78 11.92
N HIS A 7 -18.28 40.05 12.30
CA HIS A 7 -18.48 41.13 11.37
C HIS A 7 -17.97 42.41 12.02
N ASP A 8 -17.25 43.21 11.24
CA ASP A 8 -16.79 44.56 11.52
C ASP A 8 -15.34 44.70 12.01
N VAL A 9 -14.40 44.70 11.04
CA VAL A 9 -13.46 45.81 10.83
C VAL A 9 -13.19 45.86 9.32
N LEU A 10 -13.96 46.67 8.61
CA LEU A 10 -13.52 47.24 7.35
C LEU A 10 -12.84 48.58 7.62
N MET A 11 -11.86 48.88 6.77
CA MET A 11 -11.22 50.17 6.51
C MET A 11 -10.01 50.55 7.38
N SER A 12 -8.84 50.17 6.90
CA SER A 12 -7.71 51.10 6.83
C SER A 12 -7.04 50.95 5.47
N SER A 13 -7.39 51.83 4.54
CA SER A 13 -6.69 52.02 3.27
C SER A 13 -5.36 52.70 3.54
N GLN A 14 -4.26 52.04 3.18
CA GLN A 14 -3.01 52.72 2.89
C GLN A 14 -2.45 52.15 1.60
N GLU A 15 -2.48 52.99 0.57
CA GLU A 15 -1.81 52.82 -0.71
C GLU A 15 -0.31 52.56 -0.53
N ALA A 16 0.22 51.56 -1.24
CA ALA A 16 1.60 51.59 -1.73
C ALA A 16 1.78 50.56 -2.86
N ASN A 17 1.45 50.99 -4.07
CA ASN A 17 2.37 50.95 -5.22
C ASN A 17 3.03 49.60 -5.55
N MET A 18 2.34 48.79 -6.35
CA MET A 18 2.98 47.81 -7.24
C MET A 18 3.20 48.46 -8.61
N PRO A 19 4.39 48.27 -9.20
CA PRO A 19 4.49 48.03 -10.63
C PRO A 19 5.18 46.68 -10.94
N ASP A 20 4.51 45.89 -11.78
CA ASP A 20 4.88 44.77 -12.68
C ASP A 20 6.16 43.93 -12.48
N PRO A 21 6.14 42.62 -12.88
CA PRO A 21 7.31 41.78 -12.90
C PRO A 21 8.19 42.20 -14.08
N LYS A 22 9.28 42.90 -13.79
CA LYS A 22 10.28 43.24 -14.79
C LYS A 22 11.02 41.98 -15.23
N VAL A 23 10.62 41.46 -16.39
CA VAL A 23 11.47 40.65 -17.26
C VAL A 23 12.70 41.50 -17.59
N GLU A 24 13.87 41.14 -17.06
CA GLU A 24 15.13 41.80 -17.42
C GLU A 24 16.13 40.76 -17.92
N SER A 25 16.04 40.50 -19.22
CA SER A 25 17.19 40.08 -20.03
C SER A 25 18.04 41.32 -20.31
N THR A 26 19.32 41.32 -19.92
CA THR A 26 20.39 42.24 -20.39
C THR A 26 21.71 41.66 -19.89
N THR A 27 22.49 40.89 -20.66
CA THR A 27 23.55 41.31 -21.61
C THR A 27 24.54 42.35 -21.05
N THR A 28 25.79 41.94 -20.81
CA THR A 28 27.02 42.49 -21.46
C THR A 28 28.27 41.85 -20.83
N PRO A 29 29.31 41.54 -21.63
CA PRO A 29 30.34 40.58 -21.32
C PRO A 29 31.62 41.23 -20.78
N THR A 30 32.29 40.58 -19.84
CA THR A 30 33.71 40.79 -19.59
C THR A 30 34.47 39.63 -20.21
N SER A 31 34.84 39.83 -21.47
CA SER A 31 35.97 39.17 -22.10
C SER A 31 37.27 39.62 -21.44
N VAL A 32 38.12 38.67 -21.03
CA VAL A 32 39.53 38.52 -21.44
C VAL A 32 40.19 37.53 -20.46
N ASN A 33 40.45 36.33 -20.94
CA ASN A 33 41.81 35.81 -20.90
C ASN A 33 42.07 35.01 -22.18
N VAL A 34 43.02 35.52 -22.97
CA VAL A 34 43.55 34.85 -24.15
C VAL A 34 44.61 33.87 -23.68
N ASN A 35 44.23 32.60 -23.60
CA ASN A 35 45.18 31.51 -23.79
C ASN A 35 44.80 30.84 -25.10
N THR A 36 45.35 31.37 -26.20
CA THR A 36 45.43 30.67 -27.48
C THR A 36 46.35 29.47 -27.33
N THR A 37 45.75 28.33 -27.04
CA THR A 37 46.24 27.05 -27.54
C THR A 37 45.15 26.56 -28.48
N PRO A 38 45.43 26.22 -29.75
CA PRO A 38 44.47 25.51 -30.57
C PRO A 38 44.24 24.15 -29.91
N ALA A 39 43.26 24.08 -29.00
CA ALA A 39 42.70 22.81 -28.58
C ALA A 39 41.90 22.32 -29.78
N ASP A 40 42.51 21.40 -30.51
CA ASP A 40 41.83 20.54 -31.46
C ASP A 40 40.54 20.01 -30.78
N PRO A 41 39.34 20.26 -31.33
CA PRO A 41 38.08 19.83 -30.71
C PRO A 41 38.00 18.31 -30.52
N LEU A 42 38.94 17.56 -31.09
CA LEU A 42 39.06 16.12 -30.93
C LEU A 42 39.78 15.68 -29.65
N THR A 43 40.42 16.60 -28.90
CA THR A 43 41.16 16.23 -27.68
C THR A 43 40.36 16.46 -26.40
N GLN A 44 39.33 17.32 -26.41
CA GLN A 44 38.52 17.60 -25.22
C GLN A 44 37.42 16.55 -24.97
N ALA A 45 37.00 15.83 -26.01
CA ALA A 45 36.11 14.67 -25.88
C ALA A 45 36.81 13.42 -25.30
N ALA A 46 38.15 13.37 -25.32
CA ALA A 46 38.91 12.21 -24.86
C ALA A 46 39.25 12.24 -23.35
N LEU A 47 39.12 13.38 -22.66
CA LEU A 47 39.34 13.48 -21.21
C LEU A 47 38.08 13.15 -20.37
N GLU A 48 36.91 13.04 -21.00
CA GLU A 48 35.64 12.74 -20.31
C GLU A 48 35.32 11.23 -20.24
N GLU A 49 35.96 10.40 -21.08
CA GLU A 49 35.71 8.94 -21.09
C GLU A 49 36.57 8.14 -20.09
N GLN A 50 37.61 8.74 -19.51
CA GLN A 50 38.48 8.03 -18.54
C GLN A 50 38.17 8.34 -17.07
N THR A 51 37.46 9.42 -16.77
CA THR A 51 36.99 9.74 -15.41
C THR A 51 35.62 9.11 -15.10
N THR A 52 34.85 8.74 -16.12
CA THR A 52 33.57 8.07 -15.97
C THR A 52 33.73 6.58 -15.65
N THR A 53 34.75 5.91 -16.19
CA THR A 53 34.98 4.47 -15.95
C THR A 53 35.46 4.17 -14.53
N THR A 54 36.38 4.97 -13.97
CA THR A 54 36.89 4.81 -12.59
C THR A 54 35.81 5.11 -11.54
N GLN A 55 35.07 6.21 -11.70
CA GLN A 55 33.96 6.54 -10.79
C GLN A 55 32.80 5.55 -10.91
N PHE A 56 32.55 5.01 -12.09
CA PHE A 56 31.52 4.00 -12.30
C PHE A 56 31.89 2.65 -11.69
N GLU A 57 33.17 2.26 -11.68
CA GLU A 57 33.63 1.07 -10.95
C GLU A 57 33.49 1.26 -9.44
N GLU A 58 33.78 2.45 -8.90
CA GLU A 58 33.62 2.76 -7.48
C GLU A 58 32.14 2.78 -7.06
N ILE A 59 31.26 3.36 -7.89
CA ILE A 59 29.81 3.34 -7.69
C ILE A 59 29.28 1.90 -7.78
N LYS A 60 29.74 1.11 -8.75
CA LYS A 60 29.37 -0.31 -8.85
C LYS A 60 29.81 -1.09 -7.62
N ALA A 61 31.05 -0.90 -7.16
CA ALA A 61 31.55 -1.56 -5.96
C ALA A 61 30.69 -1.21 -4.74
N LYS A 62 30.37 0.08 -4.56
CA LYS A 62 29.55 0.56 -3.45
C LYS A 62 28.09 0.12 -3.53
N VAL A 63 27.51 0.09 -4.73
CA VAL A 63 26.15 -0.43 -4.98
C VAL A 63 26.11 -1.93 -4.75
N LEU A 64 27.14 -2.68 -5.15
CA LEU A 64 27.24 -4.12 -4.91
C LEU A 64 27.45 -4.44 -3.43
N GLU A 65 28.22 -3.62 -2.70
CA GLU A 65 28.39 -3.72 -1.25
C GLU A 65 27.06 -3.52 -0.52
N VAL A 66 26.34 -2.44 -0.82
CA VAL A 66 25.01 -2.16 -0.26
C VAL A 66 23.99 -3.24 -0.68
N LEU A 67 24.06 -3.72 -1.91
CA LEU A 67 23.18 -4.78 -2.43
C LEU A 67 23.51 -6.15 -1.84
N ALA A 68 24.77 -6.43 -1.48
CA ALA A 68 25.17 -7.68 -0.83
C ALA A 68 24.77 -7.68 0.65
N GLU A 69 24.77 -6.53 1.30
CA GLU A 69 24.33 -6.37 2.68
C GLU A 69 22.79 -6.31 2.80
N PHE A 70 22.11 -5.81 1.78
CA PHE A 70 20.64 -5.72 1.72
C PHE A 70 19.90 -7.04 2.00
N PRO A 71 20.18 -8.18 1.34
CA PRO A 71 19.47 -9.42 1.61
C PRO A 71 19.71 -9.90 3.04
N ALA A 72 20.90 -9.69 3.61
CA ALA A 72 21.20 -10.04 5.00
C ALA A 72 20.43 -9.16 6.00
N TYR A 73 20.31 -7.86 5.71
CA TYR A 73 19.52 -6.93 6.52
C TYR A 73 18.02 -7.24 6.45
N VAL A 74 17.49 -7.50 5.25
CA VAL A 74 16.07 -7.84 5.04
C VAL A 74 15.74 -9.20 5.64
N SER A 75 16.63 -10.20 5.52
CA SER A 75 16.41 -11.50 6.14
C SER A 75 16.40 -11.39 7.67
N GLY A 76 17.33 -10.66 8.26
CA GLY A 76 17.35 -10.44 9.71
C GLY A 76 16.11 -9.72 10.23
N PHE A 77 15.63 -8.71 9.49
CA PHE A 77 14.35 -8.06 9.79
C PHE A 77 13.18 -9.03 9.68
N PHE A 78 13.10 -9.83 8.62
CA PHE A 78 11.98 -10.73 8.42
C PHE A 78 11.97 -11.88 9.44
N GLU A 79 13.13 -12.36 9.88
CA GLU A 79 13.26 -13.37 10.93
C GLU A 79 12.83 -12.81 12.30
N GLU A 80 13.29 -11.62 12.67
CA GLU A 80 12.92 -10.97 13.94
C GLU A 80 11.44 -10.59 13.98
N TYR A 81 10.90 -10.09 12.86
CA TYR A 81 9.53 -9.59 12.77
C TYR A 81 8.55 -10.57 12.12
N GLN A 82 8.93 -11.83 11.88
CA GLN A 82 8.07 -12.79 11.18
C GLN A 82 6.69 -12.90 11.84
N LYS A 83 6.66 -13.06 13.17
CA LYS A 83 5.41 -13.20 13.95
C LYS A 83 4.54 -11.94 13.89
N PRO A 84 5.04 -10.74 14.22
CA PRO A 84 4.22 -9.53 14.13
C PRO A 84 3.83 -9.18 12.69
N ILE A 85 4.69 -9.40 11.69
CA ILE A 85 4.35 -9.18 10.28
C ILE A 85 3.20 -10.09 9.87
N ILE A 86 3.28 -11.40 10.15
CA ILE A 86 2.19 -12.34 9.83
C ILE A 86 0.92 -11.95 10.57
N THR A 87 1.02 -11.48 11.82
CA THR A 87 -0.15 -11.05 12.59
C THR A 87 -0.82 -9.82 11.96
N ILE A 88 -0.04 -8.80 11.61
CA ILE A 88 -0.55 -7.59 10.93
C ILE A 88 -1.12 -7.96 9.57
N LEU A 89 -0.44 -8.83 8.82
CA LEU A 89 -0.90 -9.34 7.54
C LEU A 89 -2.24 -10.07 7.69
N LEU A 90 -2.42 -10.91 8.71
CA LEU A 90 -3.68 -11.58 9.00
C LEU A 90 -4.78 -10.60 9.38
N ILE A 91 -4.48 -9.55 10.16
CA ILE A 91 -5.46 -8.51 10.50
C ILE A 91 -5.91 -7.77 9.24
N ILE A 92 -4.96 -7.36 8.39
CA ILE A 92 -5.28 -6.71 7.12
C ILE A 92 -6.08 -7.65 6.23
N ALA A 93 -5.67 -8.91 6.10
CA ALA A 93 -6.37 -9.93 5.33
C ALA A 93 -7.79 -10.16 5.85
N ALA A 94 -8.01 -10.16 7.17
CA ALA A 94 -9.32 -10.27 7.77
C ALA A 94 -10.20 -9.06 7.43
N ILE A 95 -9.67 -7.84 7.51
CA ILE A 95 -10.39 -6.61 7.14
C ILE A 95 -10.75 -6.62 5.66
N VAL A 96 -9.81 -6.98 4.78
CA VAL A 96 -10.05 -7.07 3.33
C VAL A 96 -11.08 -8.14 3.02
N SER A 97 -10.98 -9.31 3.66
CA SER A 97 -11.95 -10.39 3.50
C SER A 97 -13.35 -9.94 3.91
N LEU A 98 -13.47 -9.20 5.01
CA LEU A 98 -14.75 -8.64 5.46
C LEU A 98 -15.31 -7.61 4.46
N ARG A 99 -14.45 -6.75 3.89
CA ARG A 99 -14.85 -5.80 2.83
C ARG A 99 -15.35 -6.53 1.59
N VAL A 100 -14.64 -7.57 1.15
CA VAL A 100 -15.05 -8.40 0.01
C VAL A 100 -16.37 -9.10 0.32
N LEU A 101 -16.54 -9.64 1.54
CA LEU A 101 -17.78 -10.26 1.96
C LEU A 101 -18.96 -9.30 1.86
N PHE A 102 -18.82 -8.06 2.37
CA PHE A 102 -19.87 -7.05 2.22
C PHE A 102 -20.13 -6.68 0.76
N ALA A 103 -19.07 -6.51 -0.05
CA ALA A 103 -19.24 -6.23 -1.48
C ALA A 103 -19.98 -7.35 -2.22
N VAL A 104 -19.74 -8.62 -1.84
CA VAL A 104 -20.49 -9.77 -2.38
C VAL A 104 -21.95 -9.71 -1.93
N ILE A 105 -22.23 -9.46 -0.64
CA ILE A 105 -23.60 -9.34 -0.12
C ILE A 105 -24.36 -8.22 -0.85
N ASP A 106 -23.73 -7.07 -1.03
CA ASP A 106 -24.30 -5.93 -1.76
C ASP A 106 -24.61 -6.32 -3.22
N ALA A 107 -23.67 -6.95 -3.92
CA ALA A 107 -23.87 -7.41 -5.30
C ALA A 107 -24.98 -8.47 -5.43
N LEU A 108 -25.15 -9.33 -4.41
CA LEU A 108 -26.25 -10.31 -4.37
C LEU A 108 -27.60 -9.61 -4.18
N ASN A 109 -27.65 -8.56 -3.35
CA ASN A 109 -28.87 -7.79 -3.10
C ASN A 109 -29.30 -6.96 -4.32
N ASP A 110 -28.36 -6.53 -5.16
CA ASP A 110 -28.65 -5.87 -6.44
C ASP A 110 -29.35 -6.80 -7.46
N ILE A 111 -29.28 -8.12 -7.25
CA ILE A 111 -29.96 -9.10 -8.09
C ILE A 111 -31.30 -9.47 -7.43
N PRO A 112 -32.45 -9.03 -7.99
CA PRO A 112 -33.75 -9.08 -7.31
C PRO A 112 -34.31 -10.48 -7.02
N LEU A 113 -33.65 -11.55 -7.48
CA LEU A 113 -34.04 -12.94 -7.25
C LEU A 113 -33.07 -13.74 -6.37
N LEU A 114 -31.83 -13.27 -6.14
CA LEU A 114 -30.84 -14.04 -5.37
C LEU A 114 -31.14 -14.00 -3.87
N ALA A 115 -31.45 -12.84 -3.32
CA ALA A 115 -31.82 -12.72 -1.91
C ALA A 115 -32.99 -13.66 -1.51
N PRO A 116 -34.17 -13.62 -2.17
CA PRO A 116 -35.28 -14.50 -1.80
C PRO A 116 -35.02 -15.98 -2.09
N THR A 117 -34.18 -16.32 -3.08
CA THR A 117 -33.83 -17.73 -3.35
C THR A 117 -32.88 -18.28 -2.29
N PHE A 118 -31.87 -17.52 -1.87
CA PHE A 118 -31.01 -17.91 -0.76
C PHE A 118 -31.77 -18.03 0.56
N GLU A 119 -32.75 -17.15 0.82
CA GLU A 119 -33.63 -17.25 1.98
C GLU A 119 -34.45 -18.56 1.95
N LEU A 120 -35.05 -18.89 0.81
CA LEU A 120 -35.82 -20.13 0.65
C LEU A 120 -34.93 -21.37 0.79
N ILE A 121 -33.74 -21.36 0.19
CA ILE A 121 -32.75 -22.43 0.32
C ILE A 121 -32.32 -22.58 1.78
N GLY A 122 -31.96 -21.48 2.43
CA GLY A 122 -31.53 -21.47 3.83
C GLY A 122 -32.61 -22.00 4.77
N MET A 123 -33.86 -21.55 4.62
CA MET A 123 -34.97 -22.08 5.39
C MET A 123 -35.26 -23.55 5.07
N GLY A 124 -35.21 -23.96 3.80
CA GLY A 124 -35.42 -25.35 3.41
C GLY A 124 -34.39 -26.30 4.04
N TYR A 125 -33.10 -25.96 3.92
CA TYR A 125 -32.04 -26.75 4.55
C TYR A 125 -32.09 -26.70 6.07
N SER A 126 -32.40 -25.54 6.66
CA SER A 126 -32.53 -25.42 8.13
C SER A 126 -33.68 -26.28 8.66
N ALA A 127 -34.87 -26.21 8.04
CA ALA A 127 -36.01 -27.01 8.42
C ALA A 127 -35.72 -28.51 8.25
N TRP A 128 -35.12 -28.90 7.13
CA TRP A 128 -34.72 -30.29 6.88
C TRP A 128 -33.68 -30.78 7.90
N PHE A 129 -32.67 -29.95 8.21
CA PHE A 129 -31.63 -30.26 9.18
C PHE A 129 -32.19 -30.42 10.59
N ILE A 130 -33.02 -29.49 11.05
CA ILE A 130 -33.67 -29.56 12.36
C ILE A 130 -34.52 -30.82 12.46
N TYR A 131 -35.30 -31.10 11.40
CA TYR A 131 -36.16 -32.28 11.37
C TYR A 131 -35.36 -33.59 11.42
N ARG A 132 -34.30 -33.67 10.61
CA ARG A 132 -33.49 -34.89 10.42
C ARG A 132 -32.48 -35.14 11.53
N TYR A 133 -31.94 -34.10 12.17
CA TYR A 133 -30.82 -34.23 13.11
C TYR A 133 -31.15 -33.80 14.54
N LEU A 134 -32.04 -32.81 14.74
CA LEU A 134 -32.29 -32.26 16.08
C LEU A 134 -33.49 -32.90 16.80
N LEU A 135 -34.54 -33.31 16.10
CA LEU A 135 -35.75 -33.85 16.76
C LEU A 135 -35.52 -35.23 17.42
N ARG A 136 -34.76 -36.11 16.77
CA ARG A 136 -34.54 -37.49 17.24
C ARG A 136 -33.30 -37.58 18.12
N ALA A 137 -33.43 -38.24 19.27
CA ALA A 137 -32.32 -38.41 20.22
C ALA A 137 -31.12 -39.16 19.63
N SER A 138 -31.37 -40.23 18.88
CA SER A 138 -30.33 -40.98 18.15
C SER A 138 -29.54 -40.09 17.20
N ASN A 139 -30.23 -39.23 16.45
CA ASN A 139 -29.63 -38.39 15.42
C ASN A 139 -28.83 -37.23 16.02
N ARG A 140 -29.24 -36.71 17.18
CA ARG A 140 -28.44 -35.73 17.93
C ARG A 140 -27.13 -36.34 18.44
N GLN A 141 -27.18 -37.59 18.89
CA GLN A 141 -26.01 -38.30 19.40
C GLN A 141 -25.03 -38.64 18.27
N GLU A 142 -25.54 -39.12 17.14
CA GLU A 142 -24.78 -39.32 15.89
C GLU A 142 -24.10 -38.01 15.44
N LEU A 143 -24.86 -36.92 15.31
CA LEU A 143 -24.34 -35.61 14.93
C LEU A 143 -23.24 -35.11 15.88
N SER A 144 -23.41 -35.31 17.19
CA SER A 144 -22.41 -34.88 18.18
C SER A 144 -21.12 -35.69 18.08
N GLN A 145 -21.22 -37.00 17.80
CA GLN A 145 -20.04 -37.86 17.59
C GLN A 145 -19.32 -37.50 16.29
N GLU A 146 -20.06 -37.28 15.20
CA GLU A 146 -19.50 -36.83 13.92
C GLU A 146 -18.80 -35.47 14.06
N PHE A 147 -19.42 -34.53 14.78
CA PHE A 147 -18.85 -33.21 15.01
C PHE A 147 -17.57 -33.27 15.87
N GLN A 148 -17.54 -34.14 16.88
CA GLN A 148 -16.33 -34.38 17.69
C GLN A 148 -15.22 -35.00 16.84
N ALA A 149 -15.51 -36.03 16.05
CA ALA A 149 -14.54 -36.68 15.18
C ALA A 149 -13.95 -35.71 14.14
N PHE A 150 -14.79 -34.83 13.57
CA PHE A 150 -14.34 -33.77 12.66
C PHE A 150 -13.40 -32.77 13.35
N TRP A 151 -13.76 -32.34 14.57
CA TRP A 151 -12.91 -31.44 15.36
C TRP A 151 -11.59 -32.08 15.78
N GLU A 152 -11.59 -33.35 16.16
CA GLU A 152 -10.39 -34.12 16.49
C GLU A 152 -9.46 -34.23 15.29
N GLN A 153 -10.02 -34.48 14.10
CA GLN A 153 -9.26 -34.52 12.85
C GLN A 153 -8.57 -33.18 12.53
N ILE A 154 -9.26 -32.06 12.72
CA ILE A 154 -8.70 -30.72 12.45
C ILE A 154 -7.70 -30.31 13.54
N SER A 155 -7.99 -30.62 14.81
CA SER A 155 -7.14 -30.27 15.95
C SER A 155 -5.93 -31.21 16.12
N GLY A 156 -5.86 -32.30 15.35
CA GLY A 156 -4.74 -33.24 15.34
C GLY A 156 -4.60 -34.05 16.63
N LYS A 157 -5.64 -34.09 17.46
CA LYS A 157 -5.67 -34.95 18.65
C LYS A 157 -5.94 -36.38 18.21
N LYS A 158 -4.94 -37.24 18.37
CA LYS A 158 -5.07 -38.70 18.26
C LYS A 158 -5.83 -39.27 19.45
#